data_AF-A0A1G3H536-F1
#
_entry.id   AF-A0A1G3H536-F1
#
_cell.length_a   1.000
_cell.length_b   1.000
_cell.length_c   1.000
_cell.angle_alpha   90.00
_cell.angle_beta   90.00
_cell.angle_gamma   90.00
#
_symmetry.space_group_name_H-M   'P 1'
#
loop_
_entity.id
_entity.type
_entity.pdbx_description
1 polymer ?
#
loop_
_entity_poly.entity_id
_entity_poly.type
_entity_poly.pdbx_seq_one_letter_code
_entity_poly.pdbx_strand_id
1 'polypeptide(L)'
;MINDSGAIAANAAIDVSKAGAGASDGTIQLKATGDITDNATGALTGDNSGKLMAYSTAGKIDLTAGTHAVKTASLTTDTTTASTTDGSIKYYDSTDLTIGTAGGQGALVAPSTTTAASAASKIGVTTVAGGANGAVTIRAGTGGTHSLDVTQAIATTPGGAATAGGAVILEAGGAITLSGNGTITTTGNSTGAGGEVLIHHSNATAGAITLGNAITATGGNGGVGGVVTVINDSGAIAVNAVIDVSRAGAGANDGSIQLQSTGSITGAGSLTGDANGKLMAKTTGAAGVANISLTGGGTGSASSANKMATVAFSTATSGNGSVQYFDNTGVALGTAGGAGVLTTPLGTVAGTAAPAISGATTISSGSYLELDAGGAISQSAILSLGGNLWARTTSGDILLNGFTNHLGGTVSLIAPLSAAGGRKVWIKADSIKVGTVRPSDASTTAVGITAAQVTIEAPNGGATILADGTQGLITADAPLSGTTPALTILAEGIIGNPSTSNPTTEGLRVHMNGLVKVVTDAAGNNTIMLVGDNTVQPKYEFSGQLGHRSVRYNGAEATNAQLTGALDAAYLDIRNQTTETRESGFAKENANKVLRKGVVTSAGPGQTAVDDSKGIANMGSCDGSFNKEELACQ
;
A
#
# COMPACT_ATOMS: atom_id res chain seq x y z
N MET A 1 -49.95 -8.05 21.59
CA MET A 1 -50.05 -7.33 22.87
C MET A 1 -49.74 -5.86 22.61
N ILE A 2 -50.59 -4.95 23.08
CA ILE A 2 -50.42 -3.50 22.92
C ILE A 2 -50.59 -2.86 24.29
N ASN A 3 -49.60 -2.07 24.72
CA ASN A 3 -49.64 -1.25 25.92
C ASN A 3 -49.24 0.19 25.57
N ASP A 4 -50.22 1.03 25.23
CA ASP A 4 -50.00 2.41 24.81
C ASP A 4 -49.66 3.36 25.98
N SER A 5 -49.43 2.85 27.20
CA SER A 5 -49.12 3.68 28.38
C SER A 5 -48.12 3.04 29.36
N GLY A 6 -47.40 1.99 28.96
CA GLY A 6 -46.41 1.35 29.82
C GLY A 6 -45.55 0.31 29.11
N ALA A 7 -44.85 -0.49 29.92
CA ALA A 7 -43.97 -1.56 29.47
C ALA A 7 -44.73 -2.86 29.14
N ILE A 8 -44.09 -3.75 28.39
CA ILE A 8 -44.52 -5.15 28.20
C ILE A 8 -43.44 -6.06 28.79
N ALA A 9 -43.82 -6.97 29.67
CA ALA A 9 -42.97 -8.06 30.14
C ALA A 9 -43.53 -9.40 29.62
N ALA A 10 -42.90 -9.98 28.61
CA ALA A 10 -43.26 -11.27 28.04
C ALA A 10 -42.72 -12.41 28.90
N ASN A 11 -43.24 -12.56 30.13
CA ASN A 11 -42.68 -13.50 31.13
C ASN A 11 -43.25 -14.93 31.04
N ALA A 12 -44.11 -15.20 30.05
CA ALA A 12 -44.69 -16.50 29.79
C ALA A 12 -44.55 -16.83 28.30
N ALA A 13 -44.52 -18.12 27.98
CA ALA A 13 -44.38 -18.58 26.61
C ALA A 13 -45.55 -18.10 25.74
N ILE A 14 -45.22 -17.55 24.57
CA ILE A 14 -46.15 -17.19 23.50
C ILE A 14 -45.78 -18.05 22.30
N ASP A 15 -46.66 -18.99 21.98
CA ASP A 15 -46.48 -19.91 20.86
C ASP A 15 -47.53 -19.61 19.78
N VAL A 16 -47.05 -19.21 18.60
CA VAL A 16 -47.87 -19.00 17.40
C VAL A 16 -47.51 -20.02 16.30
N SER A 17 -46.80 -21.08 16.66
CA SER A 17 -46.47 -22.17 15.76
C SER A 17 -47.74 -22.86 15.29
N LYS A 18 -47.69 -23.41 14.08
CA LYS A 18 -48.82 -24.17 13.55
C LYS A 18 -49.13 -25.39 14.40
N ALA A 19 -50.41 -25.59 14.69
CA ALA A 19 -50.94 -26.87 15.10
C ALA A 19 -51.25 -27.73 13.85
N GLY A 20 -50.46 -28.77 13.57
CA GLY A 20 -50.74 -29.75 12.50
C GLY A 20 -50.49 -29.26 11.06
N ALA A 21 -51.37 -29.60 10.11
CA ALA A 21 -51.20 -29.47 8.66
C ALA A 21 -51.25 -28.03 8.08
N GLY A 22 -51.06 -26.99 8.90
CA GLY A 22 -51.08 -25.59 8.44
C GLY A 22 -49.89 -25.26 7.52
N ALA A 23 -50.04 -24.25 6.65
CA ALA A 23 -48.98 -23.81 5.74
C ALA A 23 -48.05 -22.71 6.32
N SER A 24 -48.50 -21.87 7.26
CA SER A 24 -47.66 -20.85 7.93
C SER A 24 -48.00 -20.62 9.41
N ASP A 25 -46.99 -20.29 10.23
CA ASP A 25 -47.13 -19.87 11.63
C ASP A 25 -47.70 -18.44 11.70
N GLY A 26 -48.10 -18.04 12.90
CA GLY A 26 -48.63 -16.70 13.16
C GLY A 26 -47.58 -15.61 13.35
N THR A 27 -48.07 -14.41 13.69
CA THR A 27 -47.24 -13.25 14.04
C THR A 27 -47.43 -12.90 15.51
N ILE A 28 -46.32 -12.78 16.25
CA ILE A 28 -46.27 -12.16 17.58
C ILE A 28 -46.03 -10.66 17.38
N GLN A 29 -46.94 -9.83 17.90
CA GLN A 29 -46.84 -8.36 17.83
C GLN A 29 -46.81 -7.78 19.24
N LEU A 30 -45.77 -7.02 19.55
CA LEU A 30 -45.54 -6.35 20.84
C LEU A 30 -45.41 -4.85 20.59
N LYS A 31 -46.32 -4.04 21.15
CA LYS A 31 -46.23 -2.58 21.08
C LYS A 31 -46.33 -1.99 22.48
N ALA A 32 -45.34 -1.22 22.90
CA ALA A 32 -45.27 -0.58 24.21
C ALA A 32 -44.85 0.88 24.08
N THR A 33 -45.22 1.72 25.05
CA THR A 33 -44.55 3.02 25.20
C THR A 33 -43.30 2.92 26.06
N GLY A 34 -43.28 2.02 27.05
CA GLY A 34 -42.09 1.71 27.84
C GLY A 34 -41.29 0.54 27.27
N ASP A 35 -40.45 -0.05 28.10
CA ASP A 35 -39.61 -1.19 27.73
C ASP A 35 -40.43 -2.41 27.29
N ILE A 36 -39.85 -3.20 26.39
CA ILE A 36 -40.32 -4.55 26.08
C ILE A 36 -39.23 -5.51 26.56
N THR A 37 -39.54 -6.31 27.57
CA THR A 37 -38.58 -7.24 28.18
C THR A 37 -39.13 -8.65 28.27
N ASP A 38 -38.26 -9.61 28.53
CA ASP A 38 -38.61 -10.97 28.85
C ASP A 38 -37.88 -11.49 30.11
N ASN A 39 -38.10 -12.77 30.40
CA ASN A 39 -37.37 -13.52 31.41
C ASN A 39 -37.08 -14.93 30.87
N ALA A 40 -36.44 -15.78 31.67
CA ALA A 40 -36.09 -17.14 31.26
C ALA A 40 -37.27 -18.03 30.82
N THR A 41 -38.51 -17.69 31.22
CA THR A 41 -39.73 -18.43 30.85
C THR A 41 -40.51 -17.78 29.70
N GLY A 42 -40.03 -16.64 29.20
CA GLY A 42 -40.66 -15.79 28.19
C GLY A 42 -40.46 -16.20 26.74
N ALA A 43 -40.50 -17.50 26.43
CA ALA A 43 -40.24 -17.99 25.07
C ALA A 43 -41.23 -17.39 24.04
N LEU A 44 -40.72 -16.99 22.88
CA LEU A 44 -41.52 -16.50 21.76
C LEU A 44 -41.29 -17.49 20.61
N THR A 45 -42.33 -18.21 20.19
CA THR A 45 -42.17 -19.36 19.29
C THR A 45 -43.04 -19.24 18.03
N GLY A 46 -42.42 -19.48 16.88
CA GLY A 46 -43.00 -19.53 15.55
C GLY A 46 -41.91 -19.96 14.56
N ASP A 47 -41.47 -21.20 14.71
CA ASP A 47 -40.17 -21.71 14.24
C ASP A 47 -40.08 -21.97 12.73
N ASN A 48 -41.19 -22.18 12.04
CA ASN A 48 -41.20 -22.54 10.63
C ASN A 48 -41.35 -21.31 9.71
N SER A 49 -42.27 -20.40 10.05
CA SER A 49 -42.49 -19.16 9.29
C SER A 49 -43.01 -18.01 10.16
N GLY A 50 -42.88 -18.16 11.48
CA GLY A 50 -43.43 -17.21 12.44
C GLY A 50 -42.69 -15.90 12.42
N LYS A 51 -43.42 -14.85 12.76
CA LYS A 51 -42.92 -13.47 12.71
C LYS A 51 -42.99 -12.82 14.08
N LEU A 52 -41.94 -12.12 14.47
CA LEU A 52 -41.93 -11.24 15.63
C LEU A 52 -41.85 -9.78 15.17
N MET A 53 -42.81 -8.98 15.62
CA MET A 53 -42.75 -7.53 15.52
C MET A 53 -42.75 -6.95 16.94
N ALA A 54 -41.73 -6.19 17.28
CA ALA A 54 -41.62 -5.50 18.57
C ALA A 54 -41.38 -4.00 18.35
N TYR A 55 -42.17 -3.14 19.01
CA TYR A 55 -42.06 -1.69 18.90
C TYR A 55 -42.21 -1.00 20.25
N SER A 56 -41.15 -0.33 20.71
CA SER A 56 -41.20 0.58 21.85
C SER A 56 -41.10 2.04 21.39
N THR A 57 -41.93 2.93 21.94
CA THR A 57 -41.95 4.37 21.58
C THR A 57 -41.27 5.29 22.60
N ALA A 58 -40.67 4.75 23.66
CA ALA A 58 -39.90 5.51 24.65
C ALA A 58 -39.02 4.61 25.55
N GLY A 59 -38.77 3.36 25.18
CA GLY A 59 -37.96 2.43 25.94
C GLY A 59 -37.15 1.49 25.06
N LYS A 60 -36.47 0.55 25.71
CA LYS A 60 -35.64 -0.46 25.05
C LYS A 60 -36.45 -1.69 24.68
N ILE A 61 -35.87 -2.54 23.84
CA ILE A 61 -36.32 -3.91 23.65
C ILE A 61 -35.19 -4.84 24.12
N ASP A 62 -35.44 -5.66 25.13
CA ASP A 62 -34.48 -6.62 25.68
C ASP A 62 -35.14 -8.00 25.77
N LEU A 63 -34.98 -8.79 24.72
CA LEU A 63 -35.56 -10.11 24.51
C LEU A 63 -34.43 -11.13 24.40
N THR A 64 -33.71 -11.29 25.51
CA THR A 64 -32.46 -12.06 25.58
C THR A 64 -32.48 -13.17 26.63
N ALA A 65 -33.43 -13.11 27.56
CA ALA A 65 -33.47 -14.03 28.68
C ALA A 65 -34.15 -15.37 28.33
N GLY A 66 -35.14 -15.33 27.44
CA GLY A 66 -35.95 -16.45 27.00
C GLY A 66 -35.33 -17.20 25.83
N THR A 67 -35.78 -18.43 25.64
CA THR A 67 -35.39 -19.27 24.49
C THR A 67 -36.34 -19.02 23.33
N HIS A 68 -36.17 -17.90 22.63
CA HIS A 68 -37.01 -17.57 21.47
C HIS A 68 -36.64 -18.41 20.25
N ALA A 69 -37.63 -18.69 19.39
CA ALA A 69 -37.46 -19.42 18.14
C ALA A 69 -38.48 -18.90 17.13
N VAL A 70 -38.15 -17.82 16.43
CA VAL A 70 -38.98 -17.23 15.38
C VAL A 70 -38.20 -17.12 14.08
N LYS A 71 -38.86 -17.39 12.96
CA LYS A 71 -38.16 -17.36 11.67
C LYS A 71 -37.81 -15.95 11.20
N THR A 72 -38.64 -14.95 11.49
CA THR A 72 -38.44 -13.58 11.04
C THR A 72 -38.71 -12.57 12.13
N ALA A 73 -37.81 -11.61 12.36
CA ALA A 73 -38.00 -10.53 13.30
C ALA A 73 -37.91 -9.14 12.66
N SER A 74 -38.72 -8.21 13.18
CA SER A 74 -38.56 -6.77 12.99
C SER A 74 -38.73 -6.06 14.33
N LEU A 75 -37.75 -5.23 14.69
CA LEU A 75 -37.69 -4.59 16.00
C LEU A 75 -37.50 -3.08 15.83
N THR A 76 -38.21 -2.28 16.60
CA THR A 76 -38.11 -0.82 16.52
C THR A 76 -38.14 -0.20 17.90
N THR A 77 -37.23 0.73 18.15
CA THR A 77 -37.31 1.66 19.28
C THR A 77 -37.31 3.08 18.73
N ASP A 78 -38.09 3.96 19.34
CA ASP A 78 -38.10 5.37 19.03
C ASP A 78 -38.21 6.16 20.33
N THR A 79 -37.09 6.63 20.86
CA THR A 79 -37.03 7.39 22.11
C THR A 79 -36.93 8.91 21.89
N THR A 80 -37.27 9.40 20.68
CA THR A 80 -37.18 10.83 20.34
C THR A 80 -38.01 11.74 21.26
N THR A 81 -39.10 11.20 21.81
CA THR A 81 -39.99 11.93 22.74
C THR A 81 -39.47 11.96 24.18
N ALA A 82 -38.42 11.19 24.50
CA ALA A 82 -37.86 11.03 25.85
C ALA A 82 -36.32 10.96 25.82
N SER A 83 -35.68 12.12 25.72
CA SER A 83 -34.23 12.28 25.50
C SER A 83 -33.29 11.55 26.49
N THR A 84 -33.77 11.06 27.63
CA THR A 84 -32.96 10.34 28.63
C THR A 84 -33.11 8.81 28.58
N THR A 85 -33.92 8.26 27.69
CA THR A 85 -34.27 6.83 27.69
C THR A 85 -33.37 6.00 26.76
N ASP A 86 -33.02 4.81 27.24
CA ASP A 86 -32.25 3.80 26.50
C ASP A 86 -33.13 3.24 25.37
N GLY A 87 -32.74 3.50 24.13
CA GLY A 87 -33.40 3.00 22.93
C GLY A 87 -32.75 1.73 22.37
N SER A 88 -32.00 0.97 23.17
CA SER A 88 -31.32 -0.22 22.68
C SER A 88 -32.27 -1.37 22.33
N ILE A 89 -31.82 -2.25 21.43
CA ILE A 89 -32.49 -3.48 21.03
C ILE A 89 -31.52 -4.63 21.25
N LYS A 90 -31.94 -5.63 22.01
CA LYS A 90 -31.26 -6.91 22.16
C LYS A 90 -32.24 -8.04 21.91
N TYR A 91 -31.90 -8.95 21.00
CA TYR A 91 -32.75 -10.09 20.65
C TYR A 91 -31.92 -11.33 20.37
N TYR A 92 -32.19 -12.41 21.12
CA TYR A 92 -31.54 -13.71 20.93
C TYR A 92 -32.54 -14.74 20.43
N ASP A 93 -32.34 -15.20 19.20
CA ASP A 93 -33.03 -16.38 18.68
C ASP A 93 -32.17 -17.62 18.94
N SER A 94 -32.81 -18.73 19.30
CA SER A 94 -32.12 -20.00 19.51
C SER A 94 -31.89 -20.78 18.20
N THR A 95 -32.52 -20.36 17.11
CA THR A 95 -32.54 -21.02 15.81
C THR A 95 -32.04 -20.09 14.69
N ASP A 96 -32.32 -20.45 13.43
CA ASP A 96 -32.11 -19.55 12.28
C ASP A 96 -32.98 -18.30 12.40
N LEU A 97 -32.43 -17.14 12.05
CA LEU A 97 -33.16 -15.88 12.09
C LEU A 97 -33.03 -15.11 10.78
N THR A 98 -34.16 -14.58 10.31
CA THR A 98 -34.18 -13.53 9.30
C THR A 98 -34.56 -12.18 9.94
N ILE A 99 -33.71 -11.16 9.79
CA ILE A 99 -34.12 -9.77 9.99
C ILE A 99 -34.81 -9.29 8.72
N GLY A 100 -36.10 -9.02 8.82
CA GLY A 100 -36.96 -8.84 7.64
C GLY A 100 -38.19 -7.98 7.90
N THR A 101 -39.24 -8.19 7.11
CA THR A 101 -40.53 -7.52 7.30
C THR A 101 -41.44 -8.35 8.20
N ALA A 102 -41.85 -7.77 9.34
CA ALA A 102 -42.77 -8.40 10.28
C ALA A 102 -43.95 -7.48 10.62
N GLY A 103 -45.12 -8.08 10.84
CA GLY A 103 -46.36 -7.39 11.13
C GLY A 103 -47.57 -8.30 10.93
N GLY A 104 -48.69 -7.92 11.51
CA GLY A 104 -49.98 -8.54 11.25
C GLY A 104 -50.86 -7.60 10.43
N GLN A 105 -51.45 -8.10 9.35
CA GLN A 105 -52.56 -7.42 8.68
C GLN A 105 -53.83 -7.64 9.51
N GLY A 106 -54.51 -6.57 9.91
CA GLY A 106 -55.84 -6.65 10.53
C GLY A 106 -56.13 -5.54 11.53
N ALA A 107 -57.35 -5.00 11.48
CA ALA A 107 -57.87 -4.18 12.58
C ALA A 107 -58.26 -5.13 13.73
N LEU A 108 -57.61 -4.98 14.88
CA LEU A 108 -58.09 -5.61 16.11
C LEU A 108 -59.36 -4.85 16.55
N VAL A 109 -60.43 -5.55 16.87
CA VAL A 109 -61.64 -4.93 17.44
C VAL A 109 -61.55 -5.13 18.94
N ALA A 110 -61.46 -4.04 19.70
CA ALA A 110 -61.53 -4.13 21.15
C ALA A 110 -62.96 -4.51 21.58
N PRO A 111 -63.16 -5.10 22.78
CA PRO A 111 -64.48 -5.18 23.38
C PRO A 111 -65.14 -3.81 23.61
N SER A 112 -64.35 -2.73 23.65
CA SER A 112 -64.83 -1.35 23.59
C SER A 112 -65.18 -0.97 22.15
N THR A 113 -66.13 -0.05 21.97
CA THR A 113 -66.57 0.47 20.65
C THR A 113 -65.50 1.27 19.89
N THR A 114 -64.25 1.24 20.36
CA THR A 114 -63.08 1.84 19.73
C THR A 114 -62.31 0.75 18.99
N THR A 115 -61.97 1.00 17.72
CA THR A 115 -61.04 0.14 16.98
C THR A 115 -59.74 0.04 17.75
N ALA A 116 -59.27 -1.17 18.05
CA ALA A 116 -57.96 -1.32 18.69
C ALA A 116 -56.89 -0.87 17.71
N ALA A 117 -55.87 -0.19 18.22
CA ALA A 117 -54.75 0.26 17.42
C ALA A 117 -54.14 -0.94 16.68
N SER A 118 -54.08 -0.89 15.35
CA SER A 118 -53.31 -1.85 14.59
C SER A 118 -51.83 -1.44 14.65
N ALA A 119 -50.95 -2.41 14.88
CA ALA A 119 -49.54 -2.19 14.65
C ALA A 119 -49.31 -2.31 13.14
N ALA A 120 -48.94 -1.22 12.47
CA ALA A 120 -48.55 -1.27 11.07
C ALA A 120 -47.32 -2.18 10.91
N SER A 121 -47.20 -2.85 9.75
CA SER A 121 -46.03 -3.65 9.43
C SER A 121 -44.74 -2.84 9.62
N LYS A 122 -43.75 -3.43 10.26
CA LYS A 122 -42.40 -2.89 10.41
C LYS A 122 -41.40 -3.69 9.59
N ILE A 123 -40.25 -3.08 9.37
CA ILE A 123 -39.25 -3.54 8.42
C ILE A 123 -37.88 -3.42 9.10
N GLY A 124 -37.13 -4.52 9.15
CA GLY A 124 -35.77 -4.54 9.67
C GLY A 124 -35.68 -4.22 11.16
N VAL A 125 -34.53 -3.65 11.55
CA VAL A 125 -34.28 -3.17 12.92
C VAL A 125 -34.00 -1.68 12.87
N THR A 126 -34.65 -0.90 13.72
CA THR A 126 -34.40 0.55 13.80
C THR A 126 -34.38 1.01 15.24
N THR A 127 -33.34 1.74 15.62
CA THR A 127 -33.33 2.51 16.85
C THR A 127 -33.32 3.99 16.49
N VAL A 128 -34.18 4.78 17.12
CA VAL A 128 -34.10 6.24 17.08
C VAL A 128 -33.93 6.70 18.52
N ALA A 129 -32.78 7.28 18.83
CA ALA A 129 -32.33 7.41 20.21
C ALA A 129 -32.30 8.88 20.65
N GLY A 130 -33.19 9.29 21.55
CA GLY A 130 -33.35 10.70 21.96
C GLY A 130 -32.18 11.30 22.75
N GLY A 131 -31.27 10.50 23.30
CA GLY A 131 -30.05 11.02 23.93
C GLY A 131 -28.98 10.01 24.37
N ALA A 132 -29.31 8.75 24.63
CA ALA A 132 -28.32 7.66 24.70
C ALA A 132 -28.31 6.86 23.38
N ASN A 133 -27.15 6.37 22.93
CA ASN A 133 -27.06 5.67 21.64
C ASN A 133 -27.94 4.40 21.63
N GLY A 134 -28.83 4.28 20.65
CA GLY A 134 -29.66 3.09 20.49
C GLY A 134 -28.86 1.94 19.87
N ALA A 135 -28.19 1.14 20.71
CA ALA A 135 -27.44 -0.03 20.24
C ALA A 135 -28.36 -1.17 19.78
N VAL A 136 -27.87 -2.03 18.88
CA VAL A 136 -28.54 -3.22 18.38
C VAL A 136 -27.64 -4.43 18.63
N THR A 137 -28.15 -5.47 19.27
CA THR A 137 -27.47 -6.76 19.42
C THR A 137 -28.43 -7.87 19.02
N ILE A 138 -28.08 -8.61 17.96
CA ILE A 138 -28.87 -9.72 17.44
C ILE A 138 -28.01 -10.97 17.43
N ARG A 139 -28.55 -12.05 17.98
CA ARG A 139 -27.91 -13.37 17.93
C ARG A 139 -28.85 -14.41 17.33
N ALA A 140 -28.37 -15.21 16.38
CA ALA A 140 -29.09 -16.33 15.78
C ALA A 140 -28.39 -17.65 16.10
N GLY A 141 -28.92 -18.35 17.10
CA GLY A 141 -28.45 -19.65 17.56
C GLY A 141 -26.97 -19.72 17.92
N THR A 142 -26.55 -20.90 18.36
CA THR A 142 -25.13 -21.19 18.65
C THR A 142 -24.62 -22.44 17.94
N GLY A 143 -25.52 -23.32 17.52
CA GLY A 143 -25.19 -24.48 16.68
C GLY A 143 -24.73 -24.10 15.27
N GLY A 144 -23.87 -24.94 14.68
CA GLY A 144 -23.14 -24.70 13.43
C GLY A 144 -23.99 -24.47 12.16
N THR A 145 -25.29 -24.71 12.24
CA THR A 145 -26.23 -24.55 11.13
C THR A 145 -27.12 -23.32 11.27
N HIS A 146 -27.08 -22.62 12.41
CA HIS A 146 -28.01 -21.52 12.68
C HIS A 146 -27.60 -20.24 11.97
N SER A 147 -28.25 -19.92 10.86
CA SER A 147 -27.91 -18.77 10.04
C SER A 147 -28.60 -17.47 10.49
N LEU A 148 -27.94 -16.34 10.28
CA LEU A 148 -28.53 -15.00 10.39
C LEU A 148 -28.58 -14.33 9.02
N ASP A 149 -29.79 -14.12 8.50
CA ASP A 149 -30.01 -13.41 7.24
C ASP A 149 -30.59 -12.02 7.50
N VAL A 150 -29.84 -10.98 7.18
CA VAL A 150 -30.29 -9.59 7.20
C VAL A 150 -30.79 -9.23 5.80
N THR A 151 -32.11 -9.25 5.63
CA THR A 151 -32.78 -8.95 4.34
C THR A 151 -33.32 -7.53 4.28
N GLN A 152 -33.45 -6.88 5.43
CA GLN A 152 -33.93 -5.52 5.58
C GLN A 152 -33.01 -4.74 6.52
N ALA A 153 -32.98 -3.41 6.37
CA ALA A 153 -31.99 -2.56 7.01
C ALA A 153 -31.96 -2.66 8.54
N ILE A 154 -30.75 -2.50 9.09
CA ILE A 154 -30.49 -2.22 10.50
C ILE A 154 -29.96 -0.78 10.57
N ALA A 155 -30.72 0.11 11.22
CA ALA A 155 -30.35 1.52 11.33
C ALA A 155 -30.37 1.97 12.79
N THR A 156 -29.30 2.64 13.21
CA THR A 156 -29.26 3.33 14.50
C THR A 156 -29.16 4.83 14.25
N THR A 157 -30.18 5.57 14.66
CA THR A 157 -30.28 7.01 14.43
C THR A 157 -30.14 7.76 15.76
N PRO A 158 -28.99 8.38 16.03
CA PRO A 158 -28.86 9.27 17.18
C PRO A 158 -29.68 10.55 16.98
N GLY A 159 -30.62 10.84 17.89
CA GLY A 159 -31.46 12.04 17.90
C GLY A 159 -30.81 13.24 18.58
N GLY A 160 -29.91 13.01 19.53
CA GLY A 160 -29.13 14.06 20.21
C GLY A 160 -28.00 14.61 19.35
N ALA A 161 -27.67 15.90 19.49
CA ALA A 161 -26.52 16.50 18.84
C ALA A 161 -25.20 15.98 19.43
N ALA A 162 -24.18 15.82 18.60
CA ALA A 162 -22.87 15.27 18.97
C ALA A 162 -22.91 13.83 19.54
N THR A 163 -24.04 13.14 19.35
CA THR A 163 -24.23 11.75 19.79
C THR A 163 -23.70 10.79 18.72
N ALA A 164 -22.91 9.80 19.15
CA ALA A 164 -22.38 8.80 18.23
C ALA A 164 -23.48 7.85 17.73
N GLY A 165 -23.21 7.18 16.61
CA GLY A 165 -24.08 6.09 16.15
C GLY A 165 -24.20 4.98 17.18
N GLY A 166 -25.31 4.25 17.15
CA GLY A 166 -25.49 3.05 17.94
C GLY A 166 -24.56 1.93 17.46
N ALA A 167 -24.05 1.13 18.39
CA ALA A 167 -23.33 -0.07 18.02
C ALA A 167 -24.29 -1.11 17.42
N VAL A 168 -23.84 -1.89 16.45
CA VAL A 168 -24.57 -3.02 15.87
C VAL A 168 -23.71 -4.27 16.03
N ILE A 169 -24.23 -5.26 16.76
CA ILE A 169 -23.58 -6.56 16.98
C ILE A 169 -24.46 -7.65 16.39
N LEU A 170 -23.93 -8.40 15.43
CA LEU A 170 -24.59 -9.53 14.80
C LEU A 170 -23.76 -10.80 15.05
N GLU A 171 -24.36 -11.77 15.70
CA GLU A 171 -23.72 -13.04 16.03
C GLU A 171 -24.53 -14.22 15.50
N ALA A 172 -23.86 -15.23 14.96
CA ALA A 172 -24.51 -16.48 14.59
C ALA A 172 -23.59 -17.69 14.78
N GLY A 173 -24.21 -18.85 14.96
CA GLY A 173 -23.52 -20.14 14.95
C GLY A 173 -23.25 -20.68 13.55
N GLY A 174 -23.96 -20.21 12.53
CA GLY A 174 -23.76 -20.56 11.11
C GLY A 174 -23.47 -19.33 10.25
N ALA A 175 -23.86 -19.38 8.97
CA ALA A 175 -23.61 -18.29 8.03
C ALA A 175 -24.31 -16.98 8.44
N ILE A 176 -23.69 -15.84 8.14
CA ILE A 176 -24.27 -14.51 8.31
C ILE A 176 -24.31 -13.82 6.95
N THR A 177 -25.49 -13.40 6.50
CA THR A 177 -25.67 -12.80 5.16
C THR A 177 -26.38 -11.46 5.24
N LEU A 178 -25.79 -10.43 4.64
CA LEU A 178 -26.46 -9.17 4.34
C LEU A 178 -26.93 -9.24 2.88
N SER A 179 -28.23 -9.23 2.62
CA SER A 179 -28.80 -9.40 1.27
C SER A 179 -30.08 -8.57 1.08
N GLY A 180 -30.64 -8.52 -0.13
CA GLY A 180 -31.85 -7.73 -0.40
C GLY A 180 -31.67 -6.25 -0.08
N ASN A 181 -32.39 -5.73 0.92
CA ASN A 181 -32.26 -4.36 1.44
C ASN A 181 -31.50 -4.30 2.78
N GLY A 182 -30.75 -5.36 3.14
CA GLY A 182 -30.08 -5.55 4.42
C GLY A 182 -28.83 -4.69 4.62
N THR A 183 -28.97 -3.37 4.58
CA THR A 183 -27.89 -2.43 4.92
C THR A 183 -27.72 -2.29 6.43
N ILE A 184 -26.53 -1.91 6.88
CA ILE A 184 -26.27 -1.49 8.27
C ILE A 184 -25.87 -0.02 8.28
N THR A 185 -26.52 0.81 9.10
CA THR A 185 -26.21 2.24 9.21
C THR A 185 -26.08 2.66 10.66
N THR A 186 -24.89 3.16 11.03
CA THR A 186 -24.53 3.60 12.38
C THR A 186 -23.92 5.01 12.36
N THR A 187 -24.41 5.90 11.49
CA THR A 187 -23.84 7.26 11.37
C THR A 187 -24.07 8.11 12.63
N GLY A 188 -23.05 8.87 13.05
CA GLY A 188 -23.17 9.84 14.14
C GLY A 188 -23.99 11.08 13.78
N ASN A 189 -24.49 11.82 14.78
CA ASN A 189 -25.21 13.08 14.56
C ASN A 189 -24.33 14.30 14.88
N SER A 190 -24.34 15.31 14.00
CA SER A 190 -23.44 16.48 14.09
C SER A 190 -21.98 16.03 14.30
N THR A 191 -21.28 16.48 15.34
CA THR A 191 -19.88 16.06 15.58
C THR A 191 -19.75 14.65 16.19
N GLY A 192 -20.84 13.89 16.31
CA GLY A 192 -20.84 12.54 16.86
C GLY A 192 -20.10 11.55 15.95
N ALA A 193 -19.41 10.59 16.55
CA ALA A 193 -18.69 9.55 15.80
C ALA A 193 -19.64 8.52 15.15
N GLY A 194 -19.15 7.80 14.16
CA GLY A 194 -19.82 6.58 13.68
C GLY A 194 -19.86 5.51 14.77
N GLY A 195 -20.92 4.71 14.80
CA GLY A 195 -21.07 3.59 15.72
C GLY A 195 -20.27 2.37 15.28
N GLU A 196 -19.97 1.49 16.23
CA GLU A 196 -19.24 0.25 15.97
C GLU A 196 -20.15 -0.81 15.33
N VAL A 197 -19.63 -1.59 14.40
CA VAL A 197 -20.31 -2.74 13.81
C VAL A 197 -19.45 -3.97 14.05
N LEU A 198 -19.97 -4.96 14.77
CA LEU A 198 -19.37 -6.28 14.92
C LEU A 198 -20.24 -7.32 14.24
N ILE A 199 -19.66 -8.08 13.31
CA ILE A 199 -20.30 -9.26 12.74
C ILE A 199 -19.40 -10.45 13.08
N HIS A 200 -19.91 -11.39 13.88
CA HIS A 200 -19.11 -12.49 14.40
C HIS A 200 -19.80 -13.84 14.15
N HIS A 201 -19.16 -14.66 13.34
CA HIS A 201 -19.46 -16.09 13.27
C HIS A 201 -18.55 -16.83 14.26
N SER A 202 -19.17 -17.50 15.24
CA SER A 202 -18.52 -17.96 16.48
C SER A 202 -18.43 -19.48 16.66
N ASN A 203 -18.90 -20.28 15.69
CA ASN A 203 -18.86 -21.74 15.75
C ASN A 203 -17.69 -22.32 14.93
N ALA A 204 -17.28 -23.54 15.26
CA ALA A 204 -16.25 -24.28 14.54
C ALA A 204 -16.73 -24.86 13.19
N THR A 205 -18.04 -24.97 12.96
CA THR A 205 -18.61 -25.46 11.69
C THR A 205 -18.46 -24.40 10.61
N ALA A 206 -18.08 -24.78 9.39
CA ALA A 206 -17.83 -23.82 8.32
C ALA A 206 -19.11 -23.06 7.93
N GLY A 207 -19.09 -21.73 8.10
CA GLY A 207 -20.13 -20.80 7.68
C GLY A 207 -19.49 -19.54 7.08
N ALA A 208 -19.98 -19.06 5.95
CA ALA A 208 -19.47 -17.83 5.36
C ALA A 208 -20.13 -16.60 6.00
N ILE A 209 -19.38 -15.51 6.12
CA ILE A 209 -19.97 -14.18 6.32
C ILE A 209 -20.00 -13.50 4.95
N THR A 210 -21.19 -13.16 4.47
CA THR A 210 -21.40 -12.52 3.17
C THR A 210 -21.98 -11.12 3.36
N LEU A 211 -21.16 -10.11 3.11
CA LEU A 211 -21.54 -8.71 3.13
C LEU A 211 -22.04 -8.31 1.74
N GLY A 212 -23.24 -8.75 1.39
CA GLY A 212 -23.88 -8.47 0.10
C GLY A 212 -24.54 -7.09 0.01
N ASN A 213 -24.59 -6.32 1.10
CA ASN A 213 -25.14 -4.97 1.17
C ASN A 213 -24.28 -4.03 2.02
N ALA A 214 -24.53 -2.74 1.86
CA ALA A 214 -23.68 -1.69 2.40
C ALA A 214 -23.66 -1.64 3.93
N ILE A 215 -22.50 -1.36 4.49
CA ILE A 215 -22.28 -0.99 5.90
C ILE A 215 -21.77 0.45 5.93
N THR A 216 -22.50 1.34 6.59
CA THR A 216 -22.17 2.76 6.72
C THR A 216 -22.01 3.10 8.20
N ALA A 217 -20.77 3.24 8.64
CA ALA A 217 -20.38 3.61 10.00
C ALA A 217 -19.62 4.94 9.96
N THR A 218 -20.22 5.97 9.38
CA THR A 218 -19.56 7.27 9.18
C THR A 218 -19.71 8.19 10.38
N GLY A 219 -18.80 9.15 10.53
CA GLY A 219 -19.02 10.29 11.42
C GLY A 219 -20.23 11.11 10.99
N GLY A 220 -20.85 11.83 11.92
CA GLY A 220 -21.70 12.96 11.56
C GLY A 220 -20.85 14.14 11.05
N ASN A 221 -21.47 15.26 10.68
CA ASN A 221 -20.74 16.46 10.25
C ASN A 221 -19.73 16.97 11.31
N GLY A 222 -18.42 16.78 11.04
CA GLY A 222 -17.32 17.08 11.96
C GLY A 222 -16.92 15.91 12.89
N GLY A 223 -17.64 14.79 12.82
CA GLY A 223 -17.39 13.58 13.59
C GLY A 223 -16.38 12.64 12.94
N VAL A 224 -15.87 11.72 13.76
CA VAL A 224 -14.93 10.67 13.35
C VAL A 224 -15.68 9.45 12.82
N GLY A 225 -15.11 8.75 11.84
CA GLY A 225 -15.66 7.47 11.37
C GLY A 225 -15.68 6.38 12.45
N GLY A 226 -16.59 5.41 12.31
CA GLY A 226 -16.77 4.28 13.21
C GLY A 226 -15.84 3.11 12.92
N VAL A 227 -16.05 2.00 13.62
CA VAL A 227 -15.26 0.77 13.45
C VAL A 227 -16.14 -0.34 12.91
N VAL A 228 -15.72 -1.00 11.84
CA VAL A 228 -16.37 -2.20 11.32
C VAL A 228 -15.45 -3.38 11.52
N THR A 229 -15.87 -4.34 12.34
CA THR A 229 -15.13 -5.55 12.68
C THR A 229 -15.93 -6.77 12.21
N VAL A 230 -15.31 -7.61 11.39
CA VAL A 230 -15.90 -8.84 10.90
C VAL A 230 -14.97 -9.99 11.24
N ILE A 231 -15.46 -10.92 12.06
CA ILE A 231 -14.71 -12.07 12.54
C ILE A 231 -15.44 -13.33 12.10
N ASN A 232 -14.78 -14.14 11.29
CA ASN A 232 -15.23 -15.47 10.93
C ASN A 232 -14.28 -16.52 11.50
N ASP A 233 -14.67 -17.14 12.61
CA ASP A 233 -13.86 -18.16 13.28
C ASP A 233 -13.79 -19.48 12.49
N SER A 234 -14.74 -19.74 11.59
CA SER A 234 -14.73 -20.92 10.70
C SER A 234 -15.41 -20.64 9.36
N GLY A 235 -14.62 -20.32 8.35
CA GLY A 235 -15.11 -20.04 6.99
C GLY A 235 -14.55 -18.74 6.41
N ALA A 236 -15.05 -18.36 5.23
CA ALA A 236 -14.60 -17.20 4.45
C ALA A 236 -15.38 -15.91 4.78
N ILE A 237 -14.81 -14.76 4.43
CA ILE A 237 -15.53 -13.47 4.39
C ILE A 237 -15.66 -13.03 2.93
N ALA A 238 -16.88 -12.77 2.47
CA ALA A 238 -17.17 -12.18 1.18
C ALA A 238 -17.60 -10.71 1.34
N VAL A 239 -16.79 -9.77 0.85
CA VAL A 239 -17.06 -8.32 0.88
C VAL A 239 -17.61 -7.88 -0.48
N ASN A 240 -18.91 -8.00 -0.70
CA ASN A 240 -19.52 -7.78 -2.01
C ASN A 240 -20.16 -6.39 -2.18
N ALA A 241 -20.24 -5.62 -1.09
CA ALA A 241 -20.81 -4.28 -1.07
C ALA A 241 -19.91 -3.31 -0.30
N VAL A 242 -20.29 -2.03 -0.32
CA VAL A 242 -19.50 -0.96 0.28
C VAL A 242 -19.41 -1.10 1.80
N ILE A 243 -18.23 -0.88 2.36
CA ILE A 243 -18.03 -0.58 3.77
C ILE A 243 -17.45 0.83 3.86
N ASP A 244 -18.20 1.74 4.47
CA ASP A 244 -17.83 3.15 4.60
C ASP A 244 -17.63 3.53 6.07
N VAL A 245 -16.40 3.90 6.40
CA VAL A 245 -15.99 4.39 7.72
C VAL A 245 -15.44 5.81 7.64
N SER A 246 -15.80 6.59 6.63
CA SER A 246 -15.30 7.95 6.47
C SER A 246 -15.74 8.88 7.59
N ARG A 247 -14.89 9.88 7.87
CA ARG A 247 -15.32 11.14 8.51
C ARG A 247 -16.41 11.80 7.66
N ALA A 248 -17.21 12.68 8.26
CA ALA A 248 -18.06 13.59 7.48
C ALA A 248 -17.67 15.06 7.70
N GLY A 249 -17.76 15.85 6.64
CA GLY A 249 -17.42 17.28 6.66
C GLY A 249 -15.98 17.54 7.11
N ALA A 250 -15.81 18.48 8.04
CA ALA A 250 -14.51 18.87 8.59
C ALA A 250 -13.96 17.93 9.69
N GLY A 251 -14.44 16.67 9.75
CA GLY A 251 -13.99 15.69 10.74
C GLY A 251 -12.48 15.45 10.69
N ALA A 252 -11.86 15.15 11.83
CA ALA A 252 -10.41 15.00 11.92
C ALA A 252 -9.90 13.63 11.46
N ASN A 253 -10.69 12.57 11.65
CA ASN A 253 -10.27 11.19 11.40
C ASN A 253 -11.39 10.35 10.78
N ASP A 254 -11.02 9.47 9.86
CA ASP A 254 -11.85 8.35 9.46
C ASP A 254 -11.73 7.22 10.49
N GLY A 255 -12.55 6.19 10.29
CA GLY A 255 -12.61 5.01 11.13
C GLY A 255 -11.71 3.88 10.67
N SER A 256 -12.07 2.65 11.06
CA SER A 256 -11.30 1.47 10.69
C SER A 256 -12.16 0.28 10.29
N ILE A 257 -11.62 -0.54 9.41
CA ILE A 257 -12.21 -1.79 8.92
C ILE A 257 -11.27 -2.92 9.31
N GLN A 258 -11.79 -3.92 10.01
CA GLN A 258 -11.06 -5.07 10.53
C GLN A 258 -11.75 -6.35 10.06
N LEU A 259 -11.04 -7.17 9.28
CA LEU A 259 -11.54 -8.41 8.71
C LEU A 259 -10.66 -9.56 9.18
N GLN A 260 -11.23 -10.55 9.85
CA GLN A 260 -10.52 -11.76 10.25
C GLN A 260 -11.29 -13.00 9.82
N SER A 261 -10.62 -13.94 9.16
CA SER A 261 -11.25 -15.15 8.66
C SER A 261 -10.30 -16.34 8.77
N THR A 262 -10.79 -17.53 9.10
CA THR A 262 -9.99 -18.74 8.92
C THR A 262 -9.87 -19.16 7.45
N GLY A 263 -10.86 -18.81 6.63
CA GLY A 263 -10.83 -18.96 5.17
C GLY A 263 -10.24 -17.75 4.44
N SER A 264 -10.63 -17.61 3.16
CA SER A 264 -10.26 -16.44 2.35
C SER A 264 -11.13 -15.22 2.67
N ILE A 265 -10.57 -14.02 2.47
CA ILE A 265 -11.29 -12.74 2.51
C ILE A 265 -11.32 -12.21 1.07
N THR A 266 -12.49 -12.21 0.43
CA THR A 266 -12.59 -11.86 -1.00
C THR A 266 -13.72 -10.90 -1.27
N GLY A 267 -13.59 -9.99 -2.22
CA GLY A 267 -14.65 -9.03 -2.47
C GLY A 267 -14.40 -8.03 -3.59
N ALA A 268 -15.51 -7.64 -4.22
CA ALA A 268 -15.59 -6.50 -5.14
C ALA A 268 -16.28 -5.28 -4.51
N GLY A 269 -16.69 -5.35 -3.25
CA GLY A 269 -17.17 -4.19 -2.49
C GLY A 269 -16.06 -3.17 -2.25
N SER A 270 -16.38 -1.88 -2.27
CA SER A 270 -15.43 -0.81 -1.96
C SER A 270 -15.27 -0.62 -0.46
N LEU A 271 -14.04 -0.49 0.00
CA LEU A 271 -13.70 -0.10 1.38
C LEU A 271 -13.31 1.38 1.40
N THR A 272 -13.95 2.19 2.23
CA THR A 272 -13.78 3.66 2.21
C THR A 272 -13.37 4.22 3.58
N GLY A 273 -12.28 5.00 3.58
CA GLY A 273 -11.66 5.68 4.72
C GLY A 273 -10.43 6.43 4.22
N ASP A 274 -10.64 7.41 3.35
CA ASP A 274 -9.70 7.91 2.35
C ASP A 274 -8.71 8.96 2.87
N ALA A 275 -9.01 9.65 3.96
CA ALA A 275 -8.15 10.70 4.50
C ALA A 275 -7.12 10.17 5.51
N ASN A 276 -7.51 9.26 6.43
CA ASN A 276 -6.59 8.56 7.34
C ASN A 276 -7.16 7.24 7.90
N GLY A 277 -8.14 6.64 7.21
CA GLY A 277 -8.76 5.38 7.60
C GLY A 277 -7.83 4.19 7.51
N LYS A 278 -8.11 3.16 8.31
CA LYS A 278 -7.28 1.95 8.42
C LYS A 278 -8.04 0.70 8.03
N LEU A 279 -7.45 -0.12 7.17
CA LEU A 279 -7.89 -1.47 6.88
C LEU A 279 -6.91 -2.47 7.47
N MET A 280 -7.42 -3.45 8.21
CA MET A 280 -6.70 -4.63 8.63
C MET A 280 -7.43 -5.85 8.13
N ALA A 281 -6.80 -6.68 7.29
CA ALA A 281 -7.38 -7.96 6.89
C ALA A 281 -6.41 -9.10 7.20
N LYS A 282 -6.92 -10.14 7.87
CA LYS A 282 -6.13 -11.25 8.39
C LYS A 282 -6.80 -12.58 8.09
N THR A 283 -6.05 -13.50 7.48
CA THR A 283 -6.44 -14.92 7.45
C THR A 283 -5.68 -15.72 8.50
N THR A 284 -6.35 -16.67 9.17
CA THR A 284 -5.80 -17.45 10.30
C THR A 284 -5.78 -18.96 10.07
N GLY A 285 -6.36 -19.46 8.97
CA GLY A 285 -6.46 -20.89 8.70
C GLY A 285 -5.11 -21.56 8.49
N ALA A 286 -4.82 -22.62 9.26
CA ALA A 286 -3.56 -23.35 9.18
C ALA A 286 -3.42 -24.28 7.95
N ALA A 287 -4.49 -24.50 7.20
CA ALA A 287 -4.52 -25.38 6.02
C ALA A 287 -5.47 -24.83 4.95
N GLY A 288 -5.14 -25.03 3.67
CA GLY A 288 -5.95 -24.59 2.53
C GLY A 288 -5.55 -23.23 1.95
N VAL A 289 -6.38 -22.70 1.03
CA VAL A 289 -6.18 -21.40 0.38
C VAL A 289 -6.80 -20.31 1.26
N ALA A 290 -5.95 -19.44 1.80
CA ALA A 290 -6.32 -18.38 2.75
C ALA A 290 -5.96 -17.00 2.17
N ASN A 291 -6.51 -16.69 0.99
CA ASN A 291 -6.19 -15.50 0.23
C ASN A 291 -6.93 -14.27 0.76
N ILE A 292 -6.34 -13.10 0.57
CA ILE A 292 -7.02 -11.81 0.70
C ILE A 292 -7.12 -11.23 -0.71
N SER A 293 -8.32 -10.97 -1.23
CA SER A 293 -8.53 -10.34 -2.53
C SER A 293 -9.63 -9.30 -2.43
N LEU A 294 -9.24 -8.04 -2.25
CA LEU A 294 -10.13 -6.90 -2.02
C LEU A 294 -9.94 -5.91 -3.17
N THR A 295 -10.71 -6.11 -4.24
CA THR A 295 -10.47 -5.40 -5.52
C THR A 295 -11.25 -4.10 -5.65
N GLY A 296 -12.38 -3.93 -4.96
CA GLY A 296 -13.22 -2.74 -5.03
C GLY A 296 -13.81 -2.46 -6.43
N GLY A 297 -15.13 -2.36 -6.54
CA GLY A 297 -15.82 -1.94 -7.76
C GLY A 297 -15.78 -2.94 -8.93
N GLY A 298 -15.32 -4.17 -8.69
CA GLY A 298 -15.10 -5.17 -9.74
C GLY A 298 -13.83 -4.90 -10.56
N THR A 299 -13.49 -5.83 -11.45
CA THR A 299 -12.23 -5.77 -12.22
C THR A 299 -12.20 -4.58 -13.18
N GLY A 300 -11.41 -3.53 -12.86
CA GLY A 300 -10.91 -2.57 -13.86
C GLY A 300 -11.55 -1.18 -13.91
N SER A 301 -12.32 -0.73 -12.91
CA SER A 301 -12.85 0.65 -12.87
C SER A 301 -12.28 1.47 -11.71
N ALA A 302 -11.42 2.43 -12.05
CA ALA A 302 -10.79 3.38 -11.13
C ALA A 302 -11.77 4.06 -10.16
N SER A 303 -12.97 4.44 -10.63
CA SER A 303 -13.92 5.25 -9.85
C SER A 303 -14.62 4.51 -8.71
N SER A 304 -14.46 3.19 -8.61
CA SER A 304 -15.14 2.32 -7.65
C SER A 304 -14.22 1.37 -6.86
N ALA A 305 -12.90 1.48 -7.02
CA ALA A 305 -11.93 0.74 -6.20
C ALA A 305 -11.90 1.25 -4.75
N ASN A 306 -11.17 0.54 -3.88
CA ASN A 306 -11.05 0.92 -2.47
C ASN A 306 -10.40 2.30 -2.33
N LYS A 307 -10.67 2.93 -1.19
CA LYS A 307 -10.21 4.27 -0.84
C LYS A 307 -9.77 4.28 0.62
N MET A 308 -8.74 3.49 0.96
CA MET A 308 -8.23 3.40 2.33
C MET A 308 -6.87 4.07 2.41
N ALA A 309 -6.72 4.99 3.36
CA ALA A 309 -5.46 5.69 3.54
C ALA A 309 -4.33 4.75 4.01
N THR A 310 -4.62 3.78 4.87
CA THR A 310 -3.65 2.79 5.36
C THR A 310 -4.22 1.39 5.35
N VAL A 311 -3.43 0.42 4.89
CA VAL A 311 -3.82 -0.99 4.85
C VAL A 311 -2.75 -1.89 5.47
N ALA A 312 -3.19 -2.97 6.10
CA ALA A 312 -2.35 -4.01 6.67
C ALA A 312 -2.96 -5.39 6.37
N PHE A 313 -2.17 -6.29 5.77
CA PHE A 313 -2.61 -7.61 5.35
C PHE A 313 -1.74 -8.71 5.95
N SER A 314 -2.37 -9.74 6.52
CA SER A 314 -1.68 -10.92 7.05
C SER A 314 -2.39 -12.18 6.55
N THR A 315 -1.66 -13.08 5.89
CA THR A 315 -2.20 -14.38 5.52
C THR A 315 -1.53 -15.48 6.34
N ALA A 316 -2.22 -16.58 6.58
CA ALA A 316 -1.67 -17.69 7.35
C ALA A 316 -0.41 -18.30 6.69
N THR A 317 0.62 -18.56 7.52
CA THR A 317 2.01 -18.86 7.12
C THR A 317 2.31 -20.32 6.76
N SER A 318 1.31 -21.15 6.47
CA SER A 318 1.50 -22.57 6.08
C SER A 318 0.80 -22.97 4.78
N GLY A 319 0.12 -22.04 4.09
CA GLY A 319 -0.57 -22.26 2.81
C GLY A 319 -0.14 -21.28 1.70
N ASN A 320 -0.72 -21.41 0.50
CA ASN A 320 -0.51 -20.51 -0.65
C ASN A 320 -1.23 -19.14 -0.45
N GLY A 321 -0.97 -18.46 0.67
CA GLY A 321 -1.59 -17.18 0.98
C GLY A 321 -1.12 -16.07 0.03
N SER A 322 -2.04 -15.49 -0.73
CA SER A 322 -1.80 -14.34 -1.60
C SER A 322 -2.68 -13.14 -1.19
N VAL A 323 -2.16 -11.92 -1.29
CA VAL A 323 -2.91 -10.68 -1.05
C VAL A 323 -3.05 -9.86 -2.34
N GLN A 324 -4.28 -9.55 -2.74
CA GLN A 324 -4.64 -8.70 -3.87
C GLN A 324 -5.45 -7.50 -3.36
N TYR A 325 -5.06 -6.28 -3.70
CA TYR A 325 -5.73 -5.07 -3.25
C TYR A 325 -5.63 -3.97 -4.31
N PHE A 326 -6.76 -3.35 -4.68
CA PHE A 326 -6.76 -2.16 -5.54
C PHE A 326 -7.25 -0.94 -4.79
N ASP A 327 -6.56 0.18 -4.96
CA ASP A 327 -6.87 1.46 -4.34
C ASP A 327 -6.89 2.58 -5.39
N ASN A 328 -7.79 3.55 -5.23
CA ASN A 328 -7.91 4.69 -6.14
C ASN A 328 -7.43 6.02 -5.55
N THR A 329 -7.15 6.09 -4.25
CA THR A 329 -6.80 7.34 -3.55
C THR A 329 -5.32 7.43 -3.17
N GLY A 330 -4.55 6.36 -3.41
CA GLY A 330 -3.18 6.23 -2.93
C GLY A 330 -3.21 5.59 -1.54
N VAL A 331 -2.35 4.61 -1.34
CA VAL A 331 -2.39 3.75 -0.15
C VAL A 331 -1.06 3.74 0.56
N ALA A 332 -1.11 3.86 1.89
CA ALA A 332 0.02 3.58 2.75
C ALA A 332 -0.01 2.11 3.20
N LEU A 333 1.05 1.36 2.91
CA LEU A 333 1.18 -0.03 3.38
C LEU A 333 1.77 -0.05 4.78
N GLY A 334 1.06 -0.59 5.77
CA GLY A 334 1.51 -0.77 7.15
C GLY A 334 1.94 -2.21 7.47
N THR A 335 2.48 -2.41 8.67
CA THR A 335 2.85 -3.75 9.16
C THR A 335 1.61 -4.53 9.63
N ALA A 336 1.36 -5.70 9.06
CA ALA A 336 0.52 -6.72 9.68
C ALA A 336 1.41 -7.84 10.23
N GLY A 337 1.14 -8.28 11.47
CA GLY A 337 1.82 -9.45 12.03
C GLY A 337 1.38 -10.72 11.29
N GLY A 338 2.27 -11.29 10.48
CA GLY A 338 2.13 -12.62 9.85
C GLY A 338 2.59 -12.63 8.38
N ALA A 339 3.45 -13.58 8.03
CA ALA A 339 4.06 -13.66 6.70
C ALA A 339 3.05 -14.11 5.62
N GLY A 340 2.70 -13.19 4.74
CA GLY A 340 1.89 -13.42 3.54
C GLY A 340 2.45 -12.64 2.37
N VAL A 341 2.43 -13.22 1.17
CA VAL A 341 2.94 -12.57 -0.04
C VAL A 341 1.95 -11.49 -0.48
N LEU A 342 2.42 -10.23 -0.57
CA LEU A 342 1.68 -9.14 -1.19
C LEU A 342 1.82 -9.24 -2.71
N THR A 343 0.88 -9.91 -3.35
CA THR A 343 0.82 -10.10 -4.81
C THR A 343 -0.24 -9.18 -5.40
N THR A 344 0.12 -7.97 -5.84
CA THR A 344 -0.81 -7.22 -6.69
C THR A 344 -1.01 -8.00 -8.00
N PRO A 345 -2.18 -8.57 -8.28
CA PRO A 345 -2.43 -9.21 -9.57
C PRO A 345 -2.73 -8.11 -10.58
N LEU A 346 -2.40 -8.42 -11.83
CA LEU A 346 -2.76 -7.67 -13.04
C LEU A 346 -4.03 -6.81 -12.85
N GLY A 347 -3.80 -5.54 -12.63
CA GLY A 347 -4.83 -4.53 -12.40
C GLY A 347 -4.12 -3.24 -12.07
N THR A 348 -3.94 -2.42 -13.10
CA THR A 348 -3.45 -1.04 -13.02
C THR A 348 -3.99 -0.36 -11.77
N VAL A 349 -3.12 0.21 -10.91
CA VAL A 349 -3.55 1.30 -10.01
C VAL A 349 -3.89 2.47 -10.93
N ALA A 350 -5.13 2.48 -11.42
CA ALA A 350 -5.68 3.56 -12.20
C ALA A 350 -6.12 4.65 -11.24
N GLY A 351 -5.16 5.25 -10.56
CA GLY A 351 -5.34 6.42 -9.71
C GLY A 351 -4.11 7.29 -9.84
N THR A 352 -4.29 8.61 -9.98
CA THR A 352 -3.17 9.57 -10.11
C THR A 352 -2.33 9.70 -8.84
N ALA A 353 -2.65 8.96 -7.78
CA ALA A 353 -2.05 9.04 -6.46
C ALA A 353 -0.94 8.01 -6.23
N ALA A 354 0.00 8.38 -5.35
CA ALA A 354 1.24 7.67 -5.08
C ALA A 354 1.08 6.62 -3.96
N PRO A 355 1.44 5.33 -4.14
CA PRO A 355 1.58 4.42 -3.00
C PRO A 355 2.78 4.83 -2.12
N ALA A 356 2.59 4.72 -0.80
CA ALA A 356 3.61 4.99 0.20
C ALA A 356 3.90 3.74 1.04
N ILE A 357 5.17 3.42 1.26
CA ILE A 357 5.57 2.39 2.23
C ILE A 357 5.68 3.07 3.60
N SER A 358 4.79 2.75 4.54
CA SER A 358 4.70 3.41 5.85
C SER A 358 4.79 2.40 7.01
N GLY A 359 5.54 2.73 8.07
CA GLY A 359 5.88 1.74 9.09
C GLY A 359 6.80 0.62 8.58
N ALA A 360 7.37 -0.16 9.51
CA ALA A 360 8.34 -1.19 9.17
C ALA A 360 7.66 -2.35 8.41
N THR A 361 7.83 -2.43 7.09
CA THR A 361 7.28 -3.52 6.29
C THR A 361 8.27 -4.68 6.30
N THR A 362 7.85 -5.84 6.82
CA THR A 362 8.67 -7.08 6.82
C THR A 362 7.98 -8.17 6.02
N ILE A 363 8.62 -8.63 4.94
CA ILE A 363 8.13 -9.73 4.10
C ILE A 363 9.13 -10.90 4.17
N SER A 364 8.65 -12.13 4.34
CA SER A 364 9.47 -13.33 4.55
C SER A 364 10.33 -13.72 3.32
N SER A 365 11.31 -14.62 3.54
CA SER A 365 12.12 -15.20 2.46
C SER A 365 11.27 -16.04 1.49
N GLY A 366 11.57 -15.93 0.19
CA GLY A 366 10.83 -16.61 -0.89
C GLY A 366 9.57 -15.89 -1.39
N SER A 367 9.18 -14.79 -0.74
CA SER A 367 8.03 -13.95 -1.11
C SER A 367 8.44 -12.82 -2.07
N TYR A 368 7.49 -12.05 -2.57
CA TYR A 368 7.77 -10.84 -3.35
C TYR A 368 6.82 -9.69 -2.99
N LEU A 369 7.24 -8.47 -3.33
CA LEU A 369 6.43 -7.26 -3.29
C LEU A 369 6.31 -6.70 -4.71
N GLU A 370 5.08 -6.64 -5.24
CA GLU A 370 4.81 -5.93 -6.50
C GLU A 370 4.00 -4.65 -6.27
N LEU A 371 4.52 -3.52 -6.76
CA LEU A 371 3.87 -2.22 -6.75
C LEU A 371 3.69 -1.74 -8.18
N ASP A 372 2.47 -1.47 -8.62
CA ASP A 372 2.19 -0.81 -9.89
C ASP A 372 1.40 0.47 -9.60
N ALA A 373 1.87 1.63 -10.02
CA ALA A 373 1.35 2.92 -9.57
C ALA A 373 1.04 3.87 -10.74
N GLY A 374 -0.09 4.56 -10.66
CA GLY A 374 -0.35 5.72 -11.51
C GLY A 374 0.62 6.86 -11.18
N GLY A 375 0.80 7.20 -9.90
CA GLY A 375 1.68 8.26 -9.39
C GLY A 375 3.06 7.79 -8.92
N ALA A 376 3.75 8.62 -8.13
CA ALA A 376 5.07 8.29 -7.56
C ALA A 376 5.00 7.13 -6.56
N ILE A 377 6.11 6.46 -6.28
CA ILE A 377 6.23 5.47 -5.21
C ILE A 377 7.23 6.04 -4.21
N SER A 378 6.82 6.23 -2.96
CA SER A 378 7.68 6.86 -1.94
C SER A 378 7.79 6.04 -0.66
N GLN A 379 8.89 6.23 0.05
CA GLN A 379 9.18 5.55 1.31
C GLN A 379 9.15 6.51 2.50
N SER A 380 8.42 6.12 3.56
CA SER A 380 8.38 6.82 4.84
C SER A 380 8.87 5.98 6.03
N ALA A 381 9.25 4.72 5.82
CA ALA A 381 9.83 3.82 6.82
C ALA A 381 10.67 2.71 6.17
N ILE A 382 11.51 2.00 6.93
CA ILE A 382 12.37 0.91 6.43
C ILE A 382 11.55 -0.17 5.72
N LEU A 383 11.98 -0.57 4.52
CA LEU A 383 11.51 -1.77 3.82
C LEU A 383 12.47 -2.92 4.12
N SER A 384 11.95 -4.01 4.70
CA SER A 384 12.66 -5.26 4.93
C SER A 384 11.95 -6.39 4.17
N LEU A 385 12.60 -6.92 3.15
CA LEU A 385 12.02 -7.87 2.22
C LEU A 385 12.98 -9.04 2.03
N GLY A 386 12.61 -10.22 2.49
CA GLY A 386 13.39 -11.44 2.32
C GLY A 386 13.39 -11.99 0.88
N GLY A 387 12.57 -11.46 -0.04
CA GLY A 387 12.53 -11.90 -1.43
C GLY A 387 12.48 -10.75 -2.45
N ASN A 388 11.73 -10.88 -3.55
CA ASN A 388 11.89 -10.02 -4.73
C ASN A 388 11.05 -8.73 -4.66
N LEU A 389 11.63 -7.59 -5.03
CA LEU A 389 10.92 -6.31 -5.19
C LEU A 389 10.71 -6.02 -6.68
N TRP A 390 9.47 -5.76 -7.08
CA TRP A 390 9.16 -5.22 -8.39
C TRP A 390 8.26 -3.98 -8.21
N ALA A 391 8.67 -2.84 -8.75
CA ALA A 391 7.89 -1.62 -8.67
C ALA A 391 7.85 -0.91 -10.02
N ARG A 392 6.68 -0.44 -10.42
CA ARG A 392 6.48 0.34 -11.64
C ARG A 392 5.59 1.54 -11.36
N THR A 393 5.93 2.65 -11.98
CA THR A 393 5.07 3.84 -12.04
C THR A 393 4.76 4.21 -13.49
N THR A 394 3.65 4.88 -13.74
CA THR A 394 3.30 5.41 -15.08
C THR A 394 3.53 6.91 -15.22
N SER A 395 3.51 7.68 -14.11
CA SER A 395 3.64 9.14 -14.14
C SER A 395 4.59 9.77 -13.12
N GLY A 396 5.09 9.05 -12.11
CA GLY A 396 5.89 9.62 -11.02
C GLY A 396 7.30 9.04 -10.87
N ASP A 397 7.98 9.42 -9.78
CA ASP A 397 9.30 8.90 -9.40
C ASP A 397 9.15 7.65 -8.50
N ILE A 398 10.22 6.88 -8.35
CA ILE A 398 10.33 5.80 -7.35
C ILE A 398 11.44 6.19 -6.37
N LEU A 399 11.08 6.53 -5.13
CA LEU A 399 11.98 7.04 -4.10
C LEU A 399 11.95 6.13 -2.86
N LEU A 400 12.92 5.21 -2.79
CA LEU A 400 13.17 4.26 -1.71
C LEU A 400 14.48 4.62 -0.99
N ASN A 401 14.60 5.87 -0.57
CA ASN A 401 15.84 6.48 -0.09
C ASN A 401 15.78 7.08 1.31
N GLY A 402 14.60 7.09 1.95
CA GLY A 402 14.43 7.64 3.29
C GLY A 402 15.17 6.85 4.37
N PHE A 403 15.43 5.56 4.12
CA PHE A 403 16.09 4.64 5.04
C PHE A 403 17.00 3.65 4.28
N THR A 404 17.93 3.01 5.00
CA THR A 404 18.65 1.85 4.45
C THR A 404 17.73 0.64 4.48
N ASN A 405 17.32 0.18 3.30
CA ASN A 405 16.45 -0.98 3.13
C ASN A 405 17.21 -2.30 3.29
N HIS A 406 16.48 -3.35 3.70
CA HIS A 406 16.99 -4.71 3.79
C HIS A 406 16.36 -5.56 2.69
N LEU A 407 17.12 -5.89 1.63
CA LEU A 407 16.58 -6.56 0.45
C LEU A 407 17.32 -7.89 0.19
N GLY A 408 16.62 -9.01 0.41
CA GLY A 408 17.17 -10.36 0.28
C GLY A 408 17.07 -10.97 -1.13
N GLY A 409 16.14 -10.49 -1.97
CA GLY A 409 15.94 -10.99 -3.34
C GLY A 409 16.34 -9.99 -4.42
N THR A 410 15.79 -10.18 -5.63
CA THR A 410 16.06 -9.29 -6.77
C THR A 410 15.17 -8.07 -6.80
N VAL A 411 15.66 -6.96 -7.34
CA VAL A 411 14.97 -5.66 -7.41
C VAL A 411 14.77 -5.24 -8.86
N SER A 412 13.53 -4.90 -9.24
CA SER A 412 13.21 -4.21 -10.49
C SER A 412 12.39 -2.95 -10.19
N LEU A 413 12.82 -1.78 -10.68
CA LEU A 413 12.18 -0.49 -10.44
C LEU A 413 12.04 0.26 -11.77
N ILE A 414 10.81 0.49 -12.23
CA ILE A 414 10.53 0.98 -13.58
C ILE A 414 9.76 2.30 -13.51
N ALA A 415 10.44 3.41 -13.80
CA ALA A 415 9.88 4.73 -14.03
C ALA A 415 10.10 5.14 -15.51
N PRO A 416 9.07 5.07 -16.38
CA PRO A 416 9.25 5.22 -17.82
C PRO A 416 9.77 6.62 -18.23
N LEU A 417 10.46 6.70 -19.35
CA LEU A 417 11.18 7.91 -19.82
C LEU A 417 10.28 9.03 -20.42
N SER A 418 8.96 8.96 -20.24
CA SER A 418 7.99 9.68 -21.09
C SER A 418 7.69 11.16 -20.72
N ALA A 419 8.55 11.87 -19.98
CA ALA A 419 8.33 13.29 -19.67
C ALA A 419 9.62 14.12 -19.75
N ALA A 420 9.53 15.29 -20.36
CA ALA A 420 10.63 16.27 -20.46
C ALA A 420 11.11 16.65 -19.05
N GLY A 421 12.34 16.26 -18.71
CA GLY A 421 12.92 16.43 -17.37
C GLY A 421 13.25 15.11 -16.66
N GLY A 422 12.70 13.99 -17.13
CA GLY A 422 13.10 12.64 -16.74
C GLY A 422 12.65 12.20 -15.34
N ARG A 423 11.96 11.06 -15.23
CA ARG A 423 11.57 10.46 -13.95
C ARG A 423 12.78 9.89 -13.21
N LYS A 424 12.70 9.81 -11.89
CA LYS A 424 13.79 9.35 -11.02
C LYS A 424 13.50 8.00 -10.40
N VAL A 425 14.53 7.19 -10.27
CA VAL A 425 14.58 6.05 -9.36
C VAL A 425 15.71 6.31 -8.36
N TRP A 426 15.41 6.26 -7.07
CA TRP A 426 16.41 6.30 -6.01
C TRP A 426 16.17 5.15 -5.06
N ILE A 427 17.15 4.27 -4.90
CA ILE A 427 17.13 3.17 -3.93
C ILE A 427 18.32 3.25 -2.99
N LYS A 428 18.05 3.12 -1.69
CA LYS A 428 19.05 3.01 -0.62
C LYS A 428 18.87 1.67 0.10
N ALA A 429 19.83 0.75 0.01
CA ALA A 429 19.70 -0.59 0.60
C ALA A 429 21.03 -1.19 1.03
N ASP A 430 20.99 -2.21 1.90
CA ASP A 430 22.13 -3.03 2.30
C ASP A 430 22.61 -3.96 1.17
N SER A 431 21.72 -4.42 0.32
CA SER A 431 22.05 -5.29 -0.81
C SER A 431 21.13 -4.98 -1.97
N ILE A 432 21.70 -4.97 -3.17
CA ILE A 432 20.94 -4.72 -4.39
C ILE A 432 21.38 -5.73 -5.43
N LYS A 433 20.45 -6.61 -5.81
CA LYS A 433 20.58 -7.54 -6.94
C LYS A 433 19.55 -7.16 -8.00
N VAL A 434 19.98 -6.67 -9.15
CA VAL A 434 19.04 -6.22 -10.20
C VAL A 434 18.33 -7.42 -10.83
N GLY A 435 17.00 -7.37 -10.90
CA GLY A 435 16.15 -8.48 -11.37
C GLY A 435 16.09 -8.61 -12.89
N THR A 436 15.94 -9.84 -13.36
CA THR A 436 15.81 -10.22 -14.79
C THR A 436 14.43 -10.73 -15.16
N VAL A 437 13.59 -11.00 -14.15
CA VAL A 437 12.23 -11.51 -14.30
C VAL A 437 11.31 -10.82 -13.31
N ARG A 438 10.07 -10.60 -13.73
CA ARG A 438 9.00 -10.14 -12.86
C ARG A 438 8.51 -11.31 -11.98
N PRO A 439 8.40 -11.14 -10.66
CA PRO A 439 8.08 -12.24 -9.75
C PRO A 439 6.70 -12.90 -9.97
N SER A 440 5.69 -12.14 -10.39
CA SER A 440 4.31 -12.63 -10.52
C SER A 440 4.06 -13.53 -11.73
N ASP A 441 4.75 -13.29 -12.84
CA ASP A 441 4.45 -13.93 -14.14
C ASP A 441 5.70 -14.44 -14.87
N ALA A 442 6.88 -14.34 -14.26
CA ALA A 442 8.18 -14.66 -14.85
C ALA A 442 8.48 -13.88 -16.15
N SER A 443 7.79 -12.77 -16.40
CA SER A 443 8.00 -11.92 -17.57
C SER A 443 9.39 -11.30 -17.54
N THR A 444 10.04 -11.21 -18.70
CA THR A 444 11.33 -10.52 -18.88
C THR A 444 11.15 -9.07 -19.36
N THR A 445 9.92 -8.58 -19.41
CA THR A 445 9.59 -7.19 -19.80
C THR A 445 9.42 -6.31 -18.56
N ALA A 446 9.82 -5.04 -18.64
CA ALA A 446 9.76 -4.11 -17.51
C ALA A 446 10.47 -4.68 -16.26
N VAL A 447 11.65 -5.22 -16.46
CA VAL A 447 12.55 -5.76 -15.43
C VAL A 447 13.84 -4.97 -15.41
N GLY A 448 14.57 -5.01 -14.30
CA GLY A 448 15.73 -4.17 -14.08
C GLY A 448 15.39 -2.82 -13.47
N ILE A 449 16.32 -1.87 -13.50
CA ILE A 449 16.11 -0.54 -12.94
C ILE A 449 16.11 0.46 -14.09
N THR A 450 14.98 1.12 -14.35
CA THR A 450 14.82 2.02 -15.49
C THR A 450 14.26 3.36 -15.04
N ALA A 451 14.97 4.44 -15.34
CA ALA A 451 14.53 5.80 -15.14
C ALA A 451 15.34 6.75 -16.05
N ALA A 452 15.00 8.04 -16.06
CA ALA A 452 15.90 9.01 -16.66
C ALA A 452 17.10 9.27 -15.74
N GLN A 453 16.83 9.36 -14.43
CA GLN A 453 17.85 9.49 -13.39
C GLN A 453 17.76 8.31 -12.44
N VAL A 454 18.85 7.55 -12.29
CA VAL A 454 18.97 6.42 -11.37
C VAL A 454 20.00 6.76 -10.31
N THR A 455 19.62 6.66 -9.04
CA THR A 455 20.52 6.76 -7.90
C THR A 455 20.48 5.46 -7.11
N ILE A 456 21.65 4.87 -6.90
CA ILE A 456 21.84 3.65 -6.11
C ILE A 456 22.75 4.00 -4.95
N GLU A 457 22.24 3.79 -3.74
CA GLU A 457 22.94 4.05 -2.49
C GLU A 457 23.06 2.78 -1.66
N ALA A 458 24.28 2.45 -1.24
CA ALA A 458 24.62 1.29 -0.44
C ALA A 458 25.51 1.76 0.74
N PRO A 459 24.90 2.28 1.82
CA PRO A 459 25.64 2.85 2.95
C PRO A 459 26.05 1.77 3.97
N ASN A 460 27.26 1.91 4.53
CA ASN A 460 27.99 0.98 5.40
C ASN A 460 28.74 -0.13 4.67
N GLY A 461 30.04 -0.28 4.97
CA GLY A 461 31.01 -1.23 4.39
C GLY A 461 30.72 -2.75 4.47
N GLY A 462 29.45 -3.16 4.61
CA GLY A 462 28.96 -4.51 4.32
C GLY A 462 27.92 -4.53 3.18
N ALA A 463 27.53 -3.38 2.64
CA ALA A 463 26.49 -3.30 1.63
C ALA A 463 27.01 -3.72 0.24
N THR A 464 26.41 -4.74 -0.37
CA THR A 464 26.92 -5.31 -1.63
C THR A 464 25.95 -5.07 -2.78
N ILE A 465 26.36 -4.30 -3.77
CA ILE A 465 25.71 -4.31 -5.09
C ILE A 465 26.27 -5.54 -5.83
N LEU A 466 25.49 -6.61 -5.86
CA LEU A 466 25.91 -7.88 -6.45
C LEU A 466 25.84 -7.78 -7.97
N ALA A 467 26.98 -7.92 -8.64
CA ALA A 467 27.07 -7.98 -10.10
C ALA A 467 27.94 -9.19 -10.52
N ASP A 468 27.36 -10.38 -10.45
CA ASP A 468 27.97 -11.67 -10.85
C ASP A 468 27.68 -12.04 -12.33
N GLY A 469 27.10 -11.11 -13.10
CA GLY A 469 26.74 -11.31 -14.49
C GLY A 469 25.36 -11.93 -14.72
N THR A 470 24.66 -12.37 -13.67
CA THR A 470 23.28 -12.91 -13.73
C THR A 470 22.19 -11.86 -13.52
N GLN A 471 22.57 -10.60 -13.26
CA GLN A 471 21.68 -9.48 -12.98
C GLN A 471 21.06 -8.85 -14.22
N GLY A 472 19.94 -8.16 -14.01
CA GLY A 472 19.26 -7.35 -15.02
C GLY A 472 19.99 -6.05 -15.37
N LEU A 473 19.42 -5.34 -16.33
CA LEU A 473 19.94 -4.09 -16.87
C LEU A 473 19.52 -2.89 -16.01
N ILE A 474 20.44 -1.95 -15.78
CA ILE A 474 20.12 -0.61 -15.33
C ILE A 474 20.07 0.32 -16.55
N THR A 475 18.95 1.00 -16.76
CA THR A 475 18.74 1.97 -17.83
C THR A 475 18.57 3.35 -17.23
N ALA A 476 19.52 4.25 -17.52
CA ALA A 476 19.50 5.63 -17.06
C ALA A 476 19.68 6.59 -18.26
N ASP A 477 18.60 7.18 -18.74
CA ASP A 477 18.59 7.99 -19.96
C ASP A 477 18.22 9.44 -19.65
N ALA A 478 19.25 10.28 -19.42
CA ALA A 478 19.08 11.73 -19.24
C ALA A 478 19.83 12.50 -20.33
N PRO A 479 19.34 13.70 -20.73
CA PRO A 479 20.04 14.52 -21.71
C PRO A 479 21.49 14.83 -21.30
N LEU A 480 22.45 14.60 -22.21
CA LEU A 480 23.88 14.91 -22.03
C LEU A 480 24.18 16.39 -21.74
N SER A 481 23.22 17.28 -21.98
CA SER A 481 23.33 18.73 -21.75
C SER A 481 23.09 19.15 -20.29
N GLY A 482 22.66 18.24 -19.41
CA GLY A 482 22.36 18.54 -18.00
C GLY A 482 23.60 18.46 -17.09
N THR A 483 23.60 19.26 -16.01
CA THR A 483 24.56 19.12 -14.90
C THR A 483 24.19 18.00 -13.93
N THR A 484 22.98 17.44 -14.06
CA THR A 484 22.49 16.32 -13.24
C THR A 484 22.91 14.98 -13.85
N PRO A 485 23.56 14.08 -13.08
CA PRO A 485 23.93 12.75 -13.55
C PRO A 485 22.71 11.89 -13.90
N ALA A 486 22.83 11.12 -14.98
CA ALA A 486 21.87 10.08 -15.35
C ALA A 486 21.96 8.90 -14.39
N LEU A 487 23.19 8.46 -14.07
CA LEU A 487 23.45 7.43 -13.07
C LEU A 487 24.31 8.00 -11.94
N THR A 488 23.84 7.84 -10.71
CA THR A 488 24.61 8.13 -9.50
C THR A 488 24.78 6.87 -8.68
N ILE A 489 26.03 6.52 -8.35
CA ILE A 489 26.36 5.40 -7.47
C ILE A 489 27.05 5.95 -6.23
N LEU A 490 26.44 5.70 -5.06
CA LEU A 490 26.98 6.00 -3.74
C LEU A 490 27.16 4.67 -3.00
N ALA A 491 28.36 4.14 -2.96
CA ALA A 491 28.61 2.84 -2.33
C ALA A 491 29.91 2.83 -1.54
N GLU A 492 29.88 2.20 -0.38
CA GLU A 492 31.06 1.85 0.42
C GLU A 492 31.38 0.37 0.19
N GLY A 493 32.32 0.05 -0.70
CA GLY A 493 32.72 -1.34 -0.96
C GLY A 493 33.01 -1.66 -2.42
N ILE A 494 32.97 -2.95 -2.74
CA ILE A 494 33.21 -3.49 -4.08
C ILE A 494 31.86 -3.69 -4.80
N ILE A 495 31.73 -3.16 -6.02
CA ILE A 495 30.62 -3.38 -6.95
C ILE A 495 31.10 -4.28 -8.09
N GLY A 496 30.48 -5.46 -8.19
CA GLY A 496 30.93 -6.54 -9.09
C GLY A 496 32.02 -7.40 -8.46
N ASN A 497 32.65 -8.27 -9.25
CA ASN A 497 33.73 -9.11 -8.75
C ASN A 497 35.07 -8.66 -9.38
N PRO A 498 35.94 -7.97 -8.62
CA PRO A 498 37.21 -7.43 -9.10
C PRO A 498 38.29 -8.50 -9.24
N SER A 499 38.04 -9.70 -8.72
CA SER A 499 38.95 -10.85 -8.83
C SER A 499 38.69 -11.71 -10.08
N THR A 500 37.75 -11.33 -10.94
CA THR A 500 37.33 -12.12 -12.10
C THR A 500 38.30 -11.98 -13.26
N SER A 501 38.45 -13.08 -14.01
CA SER A 501 39.20 -13.09 -15.25
C SER A 501 38.41 -12.55 -16.45
N ASN A 502 37.09 -12.34 -16.30
CA ASN A 502 36.20 -11.87 -17.37
C ASN A 502 35.49 -10.55 -17.03
N PRO A 503 36.20 -9.40 -17.12
CA PRO A 503 35.67 -8.10 -16.70
C PRO A 503 34.59 -7.53 -17.62
N THR A 504 34.24 -8.25 -18.69
CA THR A 504 33.22 -7.85 -19.68
C THR A 504 31.85 -8.48 -19.43
N THR A 505 31.74 -9.47 -18.54
CA THR A 505 30.47 -10.17 -18.25
C THR A 505 30.07 -10.16 -16.78
N GLU A 506 31.03 -9.92 -15.87
CA GLU A 506 30.86 -10.00 -14.41
C GLU A 506 30.92 -8.62 -13.74
N GLY A 507 30.29 -7.63 -14.39
CA GLY A 507 30.09 -6.28 -13.86
C GLY A 507 28.63 -5.84 -13.96
N LEU A 508 28.32 -4.70 -13.36
CA LEU A 508 26.97 -4.17 -13.30
C LEU A 508 26.54 -3.72 -14.69
N ARG A 509 25.48 -4.35 -15.22
CA ARG A 509 24.99 -4.09 -16.58
C ARG A 509 24.25 -2.75 -16.64
N VAL A 510 24.72 -1.86 -17.49
CA VAL A 510 24.22 -0.49 -17.61
C VAL A 510 24.00 -0.10 -19.08
N HIS A 511 22.88 0.56 -19.36
CA HIS A 511 22.62 1.32 -20.58
C HIS A 511 22.36 2.76 -20.15
N MET A 512 23.18 3.70 -20.61
CA MET A 512 23.11 5.07 -20.13
C MET A 512 23.36 6.07 -21.23
N ASN A 513 22.58 7.15 -21.26
CA ASN A 513 22.96 8.40 -21.90
C ASN A 513 23.04 9.47 -20.81
N GLY A 514 24.14 10.22 -20.76
CA GLY A 514 24.32 11.29 -19.78
C GLY A 514 25.59 11.16 -18.92
N LEU A 515 25.71 12.04 -17.94
CA LEU A 515 26.81 12.07 -16.98
C LEU A 515 26.66 10.93 -15.95
N VAL A 516 27.75 10.26 -15.60
CA VAL A 516 27.81 9.27 -14.52
C VAL A 516 28.56 9.86 -13.34
N LYS A 517 27.93 9.82 -12.17
CA LYS A 517 28.53 10.24 -10.90
C LYS A 517 28.77 9.03 -10.02
N VAL A 518 30.00 8.90 -9.56
CA VAL A 518 30.40 7.87 -8.62
C VAL A 518 31.01 8.58 -7.42
N VAL A 519 30.39 8.43 -6.26
CA VAL A 519 30.87 9.00 -4.99
C VAL A 519 31.32 7.82 -4.13
N THR A 520 32.63 7.72 -3.93
CA THR A 520 33.24 6.69 -3.10
C THR A 520 34.21 7.34 -2.13
N ASP A 521 33.78 7.56 -0.90
CA ASP A 521 34.59 8.24 0.11
C ASP A 521 35.61 7.27 0.76
N ALA A 522 35.47 5.95 0.51
CA ALA A 522 36.23 4.89 1.17
C ALA A 522 36.79 3.77 0.24
N ALA A 523 36.59 3.86 -1.08
CA ALA A 523 36.91 2.75 -1.98
C ALA A 523 38.31 2.90 -2.60
N GLY A 524 39.19 1.91 -2.39
CA GLY A 524 40.49 1.82 -3.07
C GLY A 524 40.37 1.62 -4.59
N ASN A 525 41.49 1.43 -5.27
CA ASN A 525 41.54 1.23 -6.73
C ASN A 525 40.72 0.00 -7.18
N ASN A 526 40.05 0.09 -8.35
CA ASN A 526 39.31 -1.00 -9.03
C ASN A 526 38.09 -1.58 -8.29
N THR A 527 37.36 -0.78 -7.53
CA THR A 527 36.21 -1.28 -6.75
C THR A 527 34.90 -1.34 -7.53
N ILE A 528 34.76 -0.70 -8.70
CA ILE A 528 33.49 -0.63 -9.44
C ILE A 528 33.67 -1.10 -10.87
N MET A 529 32.93 -2.14 -11.26
CA MET A 529 32.92 -2.68 -12.63
C MET A 529 31.56 -2.48 -13.29
N LEU A 530 31.53 -1.72 -14.37
CA LEU A 530 30.36 -1.46 -15.21
C LEU A 530 30.50 -2.16 -16.56
N VAL A 531 29.40 -2.73 -17.04
CA VAL A 531 29.33 -3.40 -18.35
C VAL A 531 28.22 -2.77 -19.17
N GLY A 532 28.50 -2.31 -20.38
CA GLY A 532 27.50 -1.68 -21.23
C GLY A 532 27.90 -1.60 -22.70
N ASP A 533 27.20 -0.78 -23.47
CA ASP A 533 27.44 -0.60 -24.89
C ASP A 533 28.82 0.03 -25.18
N ASN A 534 29.64 -0.65 -25.99
CA ASN A 534 30.97 -0.18 -26.40
C ASN A 534 30.93 1.15 -27.19
N THR A 535 29.77 1.51 -27.75
CA THR A 535 29.58 2.76 -28.49
C THR A 535 29.28 3.96 -27.60
N VAL A 536 29.00 3.74 -26.32
CA VAL A 536 28.68 4.80 -25.36
C VAL A 536 29.74 4.85 -24.26
N GLN A 537 30.56 5.92 -24.26
CA GLN A 537 31.49 6.16 -23.17
C GLN A 537 30.87 7.09 -22.12
N PRO A 538 30.63 6.61 -20.89
CA PRO A 538 30.14 7.47 -19.81
C PRO A 538 31.15 8.57 -19.48
N LYS A 539 30.64 9.80 -19.32
CA LYS A 539 31.43 10.92 -18.79
C LYS A 539 31.41 10.85 -17.27
N TYR A 540 32.57 10.88 -16.64
CA TYR A 540 32.69 10.82 -15.17
C TYR A 540 33.02 12.19 -14.58
N GLU A 541 32.43 12.51 -13.42
CA GLU A 541 32.63 13.80 -12.73
C GLU A 541 34.11 14.10 -12.41
N PHE A 542 34.91 13.08 -12.09
CA PHE A 542 36.34 13.20 -11.72
C PHE A 542 37.30 12.63 -12.76
N SER A 543 36.86 12.49 -14.01
CA SER A 543 37.68 11.94 -15.08
C SER A 543 39.04 12.65 -15.19
N GLY A 544 40.14 11.89 -15.09
CA GLY A 544 41.51 12.38 -15.24
C GLY A 544 42.25 12.69 -13.94
N GLN A 545 41.59 12.59 -12.78
CA GLN A 545 42.25 12.72 -11.47
C GLN A 545 42.81 11.37 -11.01
N LEU A 546 44.15 11.23 -10.96
CA LEU A 546 44.83 9.96 -10.66
C LEU A 546 44.44 9.34 -9.30
N GLY A 547 43.98 10.15 -8.34
CA GLY A 547 43.56 9.71 -7.00
C GLY A 547 42.13 9.18 -6.89
N HIS A 548 41.33 9.22 -7.97
CA HIS A 548 39.91 8.85 -7.98
C HIS A 548 39.56 7.76 -9.03
N ARG A 549 40.55 7.01 -9.52
CA ARG A 549 40.35 5.91 -10.51
C ARG A 549 39.82 4.63 -9.86
N SER A 550 38.54 4.61 -9.54
CA SER A 550 37.89 3.45 -8.89
C SER A 550 36.94 2.68 -9.84
N VAL A 551 36.74 3.14 -11.08
CA VAL A 551 35.75 2.60 -12.02
C VAL A 551 36.39 1.99 -13.27
N ARG A 552 35.95 0.79 -13.64
CA ARG A 552 36.21 0.15 -14.94
C ARG A 552 34.91 0.05 -15.75
N TYR A 553 34.97 0.40 -17.02
CA TYR A 553 33.87 0.23 -17.98
C TYR A 553 34.30 -0.77 -19.06
N ASN A 554 33.56 -1.87 -19.21
CA ASN A 554 33.93 -2.99 -20.10
C ASN A 554 35.38 -3.46 -19.92
N GLY A 555 35.86 -3.45 -18.66
CA GLY A 555 37.22 -3.83 -18.29
C GLY A 555 38.30 -2.76 -18.52
N ALA A 556 38.00 -1.64 -19.17
CA ALA A 556 38.93 -0.53 -19.36
C ALA A 556 38.81 0.52 -18.24
N GLU A 557 39.90 1.22 -17.91
CA GLU A 557 39.82 2.38 -17.01
C GLU A 557 38.93 3.46 -17.63
N ALA A 558 37.98 3.92 -16.83
CA ALA A 558 37.12 5.04 -17.17
C ALA A 558 37.94 6.34 -17.30
N THR A 559 38.33 6.71 -18.52
CA THR A 559 39.02 7.97 -18.82
C THR A 559 38.22 8.79 -19.82
N ASN A 560 38.23 10.13 -19.71
CA ASN A 560 37.78 10.99 -20.80
C ASN A 560 38.65 10.68 -22.02
N ALA A 561 38.02 10.37 -23.15
CA ALA A 561 38.67 10.21 -24.45
C ALA A 561 39.63 11.36 -24.85
N GLN A 562 39.54 12.52 -24.17
CA GLN A 562 40.47 13.64 -24.32
C GLN A 562 41.91 13.29 -23.93
N LEU A 563 42.14 12.33 -23.03
CA LEU A 563 43.49 11.90 -22.64
C LEU A 563 44.14 11.00 -23.70
N THR A 564 43.41 10.06 -24.28
CA THR A 564 43.96 9.11 -25.27
C THR A 564 44.32 9.81 -26.58
N GLY A 565 43.46 10.71 -27.07
CA GLY A 565 43.74 11.48 -28.28
C GLY A 565 44.91 12.45 -28.14
N ALA A 566 45.07 13.07 -26.96
CA ALA A 566 46.20 13.96 -26.68
C ALA A 566 47.52 13.20 -26.50
N LEU A 567 47.49 12.00 -25.90
CA LEU A 567 48.67 11.17 -25.72
C LEU A 567 49.15 10.55 -27.03
N ASP A 568 48.24 10.08 -27.88
CA ASP A 568 48.58 9.56 -29.21
C ASP A 568 49.12 10.67 -30.13
N ALA A 569 48.54 11.87 -30.07
CA ALA A 569 49.06 13.03 -30.79
C ALA A 569 50.45 13.44 -30.30
N ALA A 570 50.69 13.48 -28.99
CA ALA A 570 51.99 13.78 -28.41
C ALA A 570 53.03 12.69 -28.74
N TYR A 571 52.63 11.41 -28.73
CA TYR A 571 53.51 10.29 -29.06
C TYR A 571 53.86 10.24 -30.55
N LEU A 572 52.93 10.64 -31.42
CA LEU A 572 53.16 10.78 -32.86
C LEU A 572 54.06 11.98 -33.18
N ASP A 573 53.88 13.11 -32.50
CA ASP A 573 54.72 14.31 -32.65
C ASP A 573 56.16 14.05 -32.18
N ILE A 574 56.33 13.38 -31.02
CA ILE A 574 57.65 12.96 -30.54
C ILE A 574 58.31 12.01 -31.54
N ARG A 575 57.59 11.00 -32.06
CA ARG A 575 58.15 10.07 -33.06
C ARG A 575 58.58 10.78 -34.34
N ASN A 576 57.78 11.71 -34.84
CA ASN A 576 58.11 12.48 -36.03
C ASN A 576 59.35 13.36 -35.78
N GLN A 577 59.42 14.04 -34.63
CA GLN A 577 60.61 14.81 -34.24
C GLN A 577 61.86 13.94 -34.06
N THR A 578 61.74 12.72 -33.51
CA THR A 578 62.89 11.81 -33.38
C THR A 578 63.37 11.28 -34.73
N THR A 579 62.47 11.18 -35.71
CA THR A 579 62.79 10.73 -37.07
C THR A 579 63.48 11.85 -37.86
N GLU A 580 62.98 13.09 -37.79
CA GLU A 580 63.66 14.27 -38.36
C GLU A 580 65.04 14.50 -37.74
N THR A 581 65.20 14.25 -36.44
CA THR A 581 66.49 14.41 -35.72
C THR A 581 67.50 13.31 -36.07
N ARG A 582 67.06 12.15 -36.58
CA ARG A 582 67.96 11.08 -37.05
C ARG A 582 68.40 11.27 -38.50
N GLU A 583 67.61 11.96 -39.32
CA GLU A 583 67.92 12.22 -40.73
C GLU A 583 68.66 13.56 -40.93
N SER A 584 68.50 14.51 -40.02
CA SER A 584 69.22 15.78 -39.99
C SER A 584 70.48 15.66 -39.13
N GLY A 585 71.65 15.48 -39.75
CA GLY A 585 72.96 15.43 -39.08
C GLY A 585 73.42 16.75 -38.45
N PHE A 586 72.61 17.37 -37.58
CA PHE A 586 72.92 18.62 -36.89
C PHE A 586 72.98 18.46 -35.36
N ALA A 587 74.19 18.72 -34.84
CA ALA A 587 74.65 18.91 -33.46
C ALA A 587 73.67 18.67 -32.27
N LYS A 588 74.09 17.75 -31.38
CA LYS A 588 73.50 17.41 -30.07
C LYS A 588 73.19 18.59 -29.12
N GLU A 589 73.71 19.78 -29.37
CA GLU A 589 73.60 20.91 -28.45
C GLU A 589 72.25 21.67 -28.54
N ASN A 590 71.55 21.58 -29.68
CA ASN A 590 70.22 22.19 -29.84
C ASN A 590 69.06 21.30 -29.35
N ALA A 591 69.27 20.01 -29.17
CA ALA A 591 68.22 19.07 -28.74
C ALA A 591 67.71 19.38 -27.31
N ASN A 592 68.60 19.79 -26.40
CA ASN A 592 68.23 20.16 -25.03
C ASN A 592 67.42 21.47 -24.94
N LYS A 593 67.53 22.36 -25.93
CA LYS A 593 66.80 23.63 -25.98
C LYS A 593 65.36 23.45 -26.46
N VAL A 594 65.13 22.50 -27.37
CA VAL A 594 63.78 22.17 -27.87
C VAL A 594 63.01 21.29 -26.88
N LEU A 595 63.68 20.32 -26.23
CA LEU A 595 63.07 19.47 -25.22
C LEU A 595 62.56 20.24 -23.98
N ARG A 596 63.18 21.38 -23.62
CA ARG A 596 62.66 22.26 -22.56
C ARG A 596 61.48 23.14 -22.99
N LYS A 597 61.28 23.37 -24.29
CA LYS A 597 60.08 24.06 -24.81
C LYS A 597 58.85 23.13 -24.84
N GLY A 598 59.04 21.82 -25.05
CA GLY A 598 57.94 20.85 -25.09
C GLY A 598 57.37 20.43 -23.72
N VAL A 599 58.03 20.76 -22.61
CA VAL A 599 57.65 20.28 -21.26
C VAL A 599 56.75 21.26 -20.48
N VAL A 600 56.43 22.44 -21.02
CA VAL A 600 55.57 23.41 -20.32
C VAL A 600 54.43 23.91 -21.20
N THR A 601 53.42 23.07 -21.42
CA THR A 601 52.03 23.52 -21.66
C THR A 601 51.05 22.47 -21.15
N SER A 602 50.92 22.34 -19.83
CA SER A 602 49.70 21.79 -19.22
C SER A 602 48.99 22.95 -18.51
N ALA A 603 48.14 23.67 -19.24
CA ALA A 603 47.17 24.58 -18.64
C ALA A 603 45.81 23.88 -18.58
N GLY A 604 45.26 23.77 -17.36
CA GLY A 604 43.90 23.28 -17.14
C GLY A 604 42.83 24.24 -17.67
N PRO A 605 41.53 23.89 -17.56
CA PRO A 605 40.45 24.66 -18.19
C PRO A 605 40.29 26.02 -17.50
N GLY A 606 40.43 27.11 -18.25
CA GLY A 606 40.00 28.45 -17.85
C GLY A 606 41.06 29.52 -17.55
N GLN A 607 42.35 29.32 -17.87
CA GLN A 607 43.34 30.41 -17.78
C GLN A 607 43.88 30.83 -19.15
N THR A 608 43.93 32.14 -19.38
CA THR A 608 44.63 32.75 -20.52
C THR A 608 46.14 32.56 -20.38
N ALA A 609 46.80 32.06 -21.43
CA ALA A 609 48.25 31.92 -21.48
C ALA A 609 48.93 33.28 -21.22
N VAL A 610 49.70 33.38 -20.15
CA VAL A 610 50.55 34.55 -19.90
C VAL A 610 51.91 34.25 -20.52
N ASP A 611 52.20 34.93 -21.62
CA ASP A 611 53.54 34.99 -22.24
C ASP A 611 54.39 35.97 -21.43
N ASP A 612 55.32 35.45 -20.63
CA ASP A 612 56.22 36.28 -19.81
C ASP A 612 57.56 36.58 -20.51
N SER A 613 57.55 36.68 -21.83
CA SER A 613 58.72 37.10 -22.62
C SER A 613 58.71 38.61 -22.94
N LYS A 614 58.59 39.46 -21.90
CA LYS A 614 59.07 40.84 -21.98
C LYS A 614 60.50 40.94 -21.47
N GLY A 615 61.46 40.75 -22.39
CA GLY A 615 62.82 41.22 -22.17
C GLY A 615 63.92 40.33 -22.73
N ILE A 616 63.98 40.12 -24.05
CA ILE A 616 65.26 39.87 -24.72
C ILE A 616 65.29 40.70 -26.00
N ALA A 617 66.10 41.75 -25.96
CA ALA A 617 66.37 42.64 -27.07
C ALA A 617 67.16 41.92 -28.17
N ASN A 618 66.90 42.35 -29.42
CA ASN A 618 67.68 42.02 -30.61
C ASN A 618 69.18 42.30 -30.40
N MET A 619 70.05 41.33 -30.66
CA MET A 619 71.45 41.61 -31.00
C MET A 619 71.95 40.64 -32.07
N GLY A 620 72.31 41.21 -33.23
CA GLY A 620 73.10 40.55 -34.25
C GLY A 620 74.55 40.36 -33.83
N SER A 621 75.18 39.36 -34.44
CA SER A 621 76.63 39.13 -34.61
C SER A 621 77.58 39.77 -33.59
N CYS A 622 78.06 38.98 -32.62
CA CYS A 622 79.32 39.21 -31.93
C CYS A 622 80.14 37.91 -32.00
N ASP A 623 81.32 37.96 -32.61
CA ASP A 623 82.30 36.87 -32.65
C ASP A 623 83.44 37.23 -31.69
N GLY A 624 83.62 36.46 -30.61
CA GLY A 624 84.62 36.74 -29.57
C GLY A 624 84.80 35.59 -28.58
N SER A 625 86.06 35.33 -28.19
CA SER A 625 86.48 34.20 -27.34
C SER A 625 86.40 34.53 -25.85
N PHE A 626 85.90 33.60 -25.03
CA PHE A 626 85.90 33.68 -23.57
C PHE A 626 87.27 33.37 -22.97
N ASN A 627 87.79 34.25 -22.12
CA ASN A 627 88.81 33.90 -21.14
C ASN A 627 88.33 34.28 -19.73
N LYS A 628 88.06 33.24 -18.93
CA LYS A 628 87.72 33.26 -17.50
C LYS A 628 87.02 34.52 -16.99
N GLU A 629 85.70 34.47 -17.21
CA GLU A 629 84.63 35.11 -16.43
C GLU A 629 84.04 36.44 -16.91
N GLU A 630 84.48 37.02 -18.02
CA GLU A 630 83.70 38.05 -18.76
C GLU A 630 83.81 37.90 -20.29
N LEU A 631 82.70 38.17 -21.00
CA LEU A 631 82.62 38.25 -22.46
C LEU A 631 82.87 39.71 -22.89
N ALA A 632 83.99 40.00 -23.53
CA ALA A 632 84.23 41.29 -24.17
C ALA A 632 83.84 41.22 -25.66
N CYS A 633 82.89 42.06 -26.09
CA CYS A 633 82.60 42.34 -27.50
C CYS A 633 83.46 43.53 -27.98
N GLN A 634 84.05 43.46 -29.17
CA GLN A 634 84.51 44.65 -29.91
C GLN A 634 83.43 45.14 -30.85
#